data_AF-A0A7Y0R0U6-F1
#
_entry.id   AF-A0A7Y0R0U6-F1
#
_cell.length_a   1.000
_cell.length_b   1.000
_cell.length_c   1.000
_cell.angle_alpha   90.00
_cell.angle_beta   90.00
_cell.angle_gamma   90.00
#
_symmetry.space_group_name_H-M   'P 1'
#
loop_
_entity.id
_entity.type
_entity.pdbx_description
1 polymer ?
#
loop_
_entity_poly.entity_id
_entity_poly.type
_entity_poly.pdbx_seq_one_letter_code
_entity_poly.pdbx_strand_id
1 'polypeptide(L)'
;MKTFIIAWLLILLVGCDKHAVVVEASKPEFDPIIQRVEQGQAANLHSLLVWQDSQLTLELYRQGGGLDGNRQTPNVPVGQEVVHNVHSVTKSFVATLIFIAIDEGKIEGLDTSIFDFFPEY
;
A
#
# COMPACT_ATOMS: atom_id res chain seq x y z
N MET A 1 -6.19 -51.67 -18.84
CA MET A 1 -5.22 -50.78 -19.52
C MET A 1 -5.87 -49.51 -20.12
N LYS A 2 -6.93 -48.96 -19.51
CA LYS A 2 -7.60 -47.71 -19.97
C LYS A 2 -8.03 -46.78 -18.82
N THR A 3 -7.80 -47.15 -17.56
CA THR A 3 -8.26 -46.39 -16.38
C THR A 3 -7.16 -45.60 -15.66
N PHE A 4 -5.88 -45.77 -16.01
CA PHE A 4 -4.76 -45.08 -15.36
C PHE A 4 -4.37 -43.74 -16.00
N ILE A 5 -4.92 -43.41 -17.17
CA ILE A 5 -4.56 -42.18 -17.92
C ILE A 5 -5.40 -40.96 -17.47
N ILE A 6 -6.56 -41.18 -16.87
CA ILE A 6 -7.49 -40.09 -16.48
C ILE A 6 -7.01 -39.36 -15.21
N ALA A 7 -6.21 -40.01 -14.35
CA ALA A 7 -5.76 -39.41 -13.09
C ALA A 7 -4.69 -38.31 -13.26
N TRP A 8 -3.96 -38.29 -14.38
CA TRP A 8 -2.92 -37.29 -14.63
C TRP A 8 -3.43 -36.01 -15.30
N LEU A 9 -4.66 -36.02 -15.85
CA LEU A 9 -5.24 -34.84 -16.50
C LEU A 9 -5.87 -33.85 -15.50
N LEU A 10 -6.10 -34.26 -14.26
CA LEU A 10 -6.75 -33.45 -13.21
C LEU A 10 -5.78 -32.57 -12.40
N ILE A 11 -4.47 -32.71 -12.59
CA ILE A 11 -3.45 -31.93 -11.85
C ILE A 11 -3.15 -30.58 -12.52
N LEU A 12 -3.64 -30.35 -13.75
CA LEU A 12 -3.37 -29.12 -14.52
C LEU A 12 -4.39 -27.98 -14.31
N LEU A 13 -5.38 -28.15 -13.42
CA LEU A 13 -6.43 -27.17 -13.14
C LEU A 13 -6.31 -26.51 -11.76
N VAL A 14 -5.10 -26.38 -11.22
CA VAL A 14 -4.81 -25.40 -10.16
C VAL A 14 -4.02 -24.25 -10.76
N GLY A 15 -4.63 -23.57 -11.72
CA GLY A 15 -4.27 -22.19 -12.03
C GLY A 15 -4.72 -21.32 -10.86
N CYS A 16 -4.04 -21.43 -9.71
CA CYS A 16 -4.11 -20.35 -8.74
C CYS A 16 -3.43 -19.16 -9.42
N ASP A 17 -4.20 -18.19 -9.90
CA ASP A 17 -3.79 -16.79 -9.83
C ASP A 17 -3.56 -16.51 -8.35
N LYS A 18 -2.41 -16.97 -7.82
CA LYS A 18 -1.91 -16.53 -6.55
C LYS A 18 -1.58 -15.07 -6.81
N HIS A 19 -2.49 -14.19 -6.41
CA HIS A 19 -2.14 -12.82 -6.11
C HIS A 19 -0.86 -12.88 -5.30
N ALA A 20 0.27 -12.53 -5.92
CA ALA A 20 1.56 -12.76 -5.32
C ALA A 20 1.62 -11.89 -4.06
N VAL A 21 1.56 -12.53 -2.89
CA VAL A 21 1.78 -11.88 -1.61
C VAL A 21 3.25 -12.06 -1.30
N VAL A 22 3.94 -10.94 -1.10
CA VAL A 22 5.33 -10.90 -0.67
C VAL A 22 5.33 -10.28 0.73
N VAL A 23 5.92 -10.97 1.69
CA VAL A 23 6.10 -10.48 3.06
C VAL A 23 7.59 -10.25 3.26
N GLU A 24 7.99 -8.98 3.38
CA GLU A 24 9.40 -8.58 3.54
C GLU A 24 9.80 -8.58 5.02
N ALA A 25 8.86 -8.23 5.90
CA ALA A 25 9.04 -8.27 7.35
C ALA A 25 7.72 -8.64 8.03
N SER A 26 7.77 -9.47 9.07
CA SER A 26 6.61 -9.70 9.94
C SER A 26 7.04 -10.20 11.31
N LYS A 27 6.20 -9.89 12.31
CA LYS A 27 6.18 -10.57 13.61
C LYS A 27 5.00 -11.57 13.67
N PRO A 28 5.06 -12.62 14.51
CA PRO A 28 4.05 -13.69 14.54
C PRO A 28 2.62 -13.21 14.83
N GLU A 29 2.45 -12.10 15.55
CA GLU A 29 1.13 -11.50 15.79
C GLU A 29 0.39 -11.07 14.51
N PHE A 30 1.10 -10.92 13.39
CA PHE A 30 0.53 -10.56 12.10
C PHE A 30 0.18 -11.77 11.21
N ASP A 31 0.48 -13.01 11.61
CA ASP A 31 0.13 -14.21 10.83
C ASP A 31 -1.36 -14.25 10.43
N PRO A 32 -2.33 -13.90 11.31
CA PRO A 32 -3.74 -13.89 10.93
C PRO A 32 -4.07 -12.85 9.86
N ILE A 33 -3.42 -11.68 9.84
CA ILE A 33 -3.68 -10.67 8.79
C ILE A 33 -3.04 -11.08 7.46
N ILE A 34 -1.84 -11.65 7.50
CA ILE A 34 -1.16 -12.18 6.30
C ILE A 34 -2.03 -13.26 5.66
N GLN A 35 -2.52 -14.22 6.45
CA GLN A 35 -3.39 -15.29 5.97
C GLN A 35 -4.67 -14.76 5.30
N ARG A 36 -5.28 -13.69 5.86
CA ARG A 36 -6.46 -13.05 5.24
C ARG A 36 -6.14 -12.43 3.88
N VAL A 37 -4.97 -11.81 3.75
CA VAL A 37 -4.52 -11.21 2.48
C VAL A 37 -4.26 -12.30 1.43
N GLU A 38 -3.58 -13.38 1.82
CA GLU A 38 -3.31 -14.55 0.96
C GLU A 38 -4.61 -15.23 0.48
N GLN A 39 -5.63 -15.29 1.33
CA GLN A 39 -6.95 -15.82 0.99
C GLN A 39 -7.79 -14.87 0.13
N GLY A 40 -7.25 -13.70 -0.26
CA GLY A 40 -7.95 -12.73 -1.10
C GLY A 40 -9.03 -11.94 -0.36
N GLN A 41 -9.09 -12.00 0.97
CA GLN A 41 -10.09 -11.28 1.78
C GLN A 41 -9.79 -9.78 1.92
N ALA A 42 -8.72 -9.30 1.28
CA ALA A 42 -8.32 -7.90 1.18
C ALA A 42 -7.95 -7.56 -0.29
N ALA A 43 -8.87 -7.83 -1.22
CA ALA A 43 -8.58 -7.80 -2.65
C ALA A 43 -8.19 -6.43 -3.23
N ASN A 44 -8.49 -5.34 -2.53
CA ASN A 44 -8.13 -3.97 -2.88
C ASN A 44 -6.84 -3.48 -2.19
N LEU A 45 -6.16 -4.33 -1.43
CA LEU A 45 -4.89 -4.01 -0.77
C LEU A 45 -3.74 -4.26 -1.74
N HIS A 46 -2.86 -3.27 -1.91
CA HIS A 46 -1.60 -3.40 -2.64
C HIS A 46 -0.38 -3.49 -1.71
N SER A 47 -0.45 -2.83 -0.55
CA SER A 47 0.59 -2.88 0.47
C SER A 47 0.00 -2.65 1.86
N LEU A 48 0.57 -3.28 2.89
CA LEU A 48 0.31 -2.96 4.30
C LEU A 48 1.64 -2.93 5.05
N LEU A 49 1.91 -1.79 5.69
CA LEU A 49 3.09 -1.56 6.50
C LEU A 49 2.66 -1.19 7.92
N VAL A 50 3.36 -1.69 8.93
CA VAL A 50 3.17 -1.31 10.34
C VAL A 50 4.50 -0.87 10.92
N TRP A 51 4.55 0.38 11.38
CA TRP A 51 5.70 0.96 12.05
C TRP A 51 5.38 1.24 13.51
N GLN A 52 6.11 0.62 14.43
CA GLN A 52 5.90 0.76 15.87
C GLN A 52 7.24 0.73 16.59
N ASP A 53 7.41 1.55 17.63
CA ASP A 53 8.64 1.62 18.44
C ASP A 53 9.91 1.81 17.60
N SER A 54 9.82 2.66 16.58
CA SER A 54 10.90 2.93 15.60
C SER A 54 11.32 1.71 14.77
N GLN A 55 10.46 0.70 14.65
CA GLN A 55 10.70 -0.51 13.87
C GLN A 55 9.59 -0.77 12.87
N LEU A 56 9.96 -1.27 11.68
CA LEU A 56 9.02 -1.86 10.73
C LEU A 56 8.68 -3.28 11.20
N THR A 57 7.49 -3.46 11.75
CA THR A 57 7.05 -4.72 12.38
C THR A 57 6.19 -5.59 11.45
N LEU A 58 5.69 -5.01 10.37
CA LEU A 58 5.05 -5.70 9.24
C LEU A 58 5.32 -4.92 7.97
N GLU A 59 5.67 -5.63 6.90
CA GLU A 59 5.72 -5.13 5.54
C GLU A 59 5.26 -6.23 4.60
N LEU A 60 4.13 -6.01 3.93
CA LEU A 60 3.61 -6.93 2.94
C LEU A 60 3.12 -6.19 1.70
N TYR A 61 3.32 -6.83 0.55
CA TYR A 61 2.87 -6.39 -0.77
C TYR A 61 1.99 -7.46 -1.37
N ARG A 62 0.91 -7.06 -2.04
CA ARG A 62 -0.02 -8.00 -2.68
C ARG A 62 -0.37 -7.52 -4.08
N GLN A 63 -0.01 -8.33 -5.07
CA GLN A 63 -0.37 -8.04 -6.45
C GLN A 63 -1.87 -8.20 -6.67
N GLY A 64 -2.50 -7.23 -7.34
CA GLY A 64 -3.93 -7.25 -7.61
C GLY A 64 -4.34 -6.23 -8.66
N GLY A 65 -5.62 -6.24 -9.00
CA GLY A 65 -6.18 -5.29 -9.96
C GLY A 65 -6.32 -3.89 -9.35
N GLY A 66 -6.24 -2.87 -10.20
CA GLY A 66 -6.33 -1.47 -9.78
C GLY A 66 -5.84 -0.51 -10.86
N LEU A 67 -5.52 0.71 -10.42
CA LEU A 67 -4.97 1.75 -11.28
C LEU A 67 -3.44 1.82 -11.12
N ASP A 68 -2.75 1.72 -12.24
CA ASP A 68 -1.34 2.07 -12.39
C ASP A 68 -1.28 3.44 -13.11
N GLY A 69 -1.13 4.50 -12.32
CA GLY A 69 -1.39 5.87 -12.77
C GLY A 69 -2.85 6.03 -13.21
N ASN A 70 -3.08 6.27 -14.50
CA ASN A 70 -4.42 6.37 -15.10
C ASN A 70 -4.86 5.09 -15.83
N ARG A 71 -4.04 4.03 -15.80
CA ARG A 71 -4.29 2.78 -16.53
C ARG A 71 -4.91 1.74 -15.61
N GLN A 72 -6.10 1.25 -15.96
CA GLN A 72 -6.69 0.07 -15.31
C GLN A 72 -5.90 -1.19 -15.70
N THR A 73 -5.47 -1.98 -14.73
CA THR A 73 -4.73 -3.24 -14.93
C THR A 73 -5.22 -4.32 -13.96
N PRO A 74 -5.22 -5.61 -14.34
CA PRO A 74 -5.45 -6.72 -13.40
C PRO A 74 -4.26 -6.96 -12.45
N ASN A 75 -3.08 -6.42 -12.78
CA ASN A 75 -1.83 -6.63 -12.05
C ASN A 75 -1.11 -5.28 -11.90
N VAL A 76 -1.46 -4.54 -10.84
CA VAL A 76 -0.75 -3.32 -10.46
C VAL A 76 0.64 -3.71 -9.94
N PRO A 77 1.72 -3.07 -10.41
CA PRO A 77 3.05 -3.23 -9.82
C PRO A 77 3.02 -2.87 -8.33
N VAL A 78 3.72 -3.65 -7.50
CA VAL A 78 3.83 -3.42 -6.05
C VAL A 78 5.27 -3.67 -5.60
N GLY A 79 5.67 -3.07 -4.48
CA GLY A 79 6.99 -3.24 -3.88
C GLY A 79 7.49 -1.94 -3.25
N GLN A 80 8.58 -2.03 -2.50
CA GLN A 80 9.17 -0.91 -1.76
C GLN A 80 9.51 0.29 -2.65
N GLU A 81 10.04 0.03 -3.84
CA GLU A 81 10.46 1.07 -4.80
C GLU A 81 9.35 1.47 -5.78
N VAL A 82 8.13 0.94 -5.60
CA VAL A 82 7.00 1.23 -6.50
C VAL A 82 6.18 2.40 -5.97
N VAL A 83 6.14 3.48 -6.74
CA VAL A 83 5.38 4.69 -6.39
C VAL A 83 3.88 4.47 -6.65
N HIS A 84 3.05 4.79 -5.65
CA HIS A 84 1.61 4.84 -5.78
C HIS A 84 1.07 6.27 -5.68
N ASN A 85 0.00 6.56 -6.42
CA ASN A 85 -0.76 7.78 -6.21
C ASN A 85 -1.57 7.66 -4.91
N VAL A 86 -1.20 8.44 -3.90
CA VAL A 86 -1.83 8.41 -2.56
C VAL A 86 -2.91 9.49 -2.37
N HIS A 87 -3.19 10.29 -3.41
CA HIS A 87 -4.23 11.32 -3.43
C HIS A 87 -4.21 12.25 -2.20
N SER A 88 -5.28 12.24 -1.39
CA SER A 88 -5.44 13.17 -0.27
C SER A 88 -4.46 12.94 0.88
N VAL A 89 -3.73 11.81 0.92
CA VAL A 89 -2.64 11.61 1.88
C VAL A 89 -1.61 12.73 1.77
N THR A 90 -1.36 13.28 0.57
CA THR A 90 -0.44 14.40 0.33
C THR A 90 -0.75 15.63 1.18
N LYS A 91 -2.01 15.83 1.61
CA LYS A 91 -2.39 16.96 2.49
C LYS A 91 -1.70 16.91 3.85
N SER A 92 -1.43 15.71 4.38
CA SER A 92 -0.70 15.55 5.64
C SER A 92 0.76 16.03 5.52
N PHE A 93 1.39 15.81 4.36
CA PHE A 93 2.72 16.32 4.07
C PHE A 93 2.72 17.84 3.93
N VAL A 94 1.74 18.41 3.21
CA VAL A 94 1.59 19.87 3.12
C VAL A 94 1.37 20.50 4.49
N ALA A 95 0.49 19.93 5.31
CA ALA A 95 0.29 20.39 6.69
C ALA A 95 1.58 20.29 7.51
N THR A 96 2.33 19.19 7.41
CA THR A 96 3.63 19.01 8.09
C THR A 96 4.62 20.11 7.70
N LEU A 97 4.70 20.46 6.40
CA LEU A 97 5.57 21.55 5.93
C LEU A 97 5.17 22.91 6.53
N ILE A 98 3.87 23.18 6.68
CA ILE A 98 3.39 24.41 7.35
C ILE A 98 3.83 24.43 8.81
N PHE A 99 3.68 23.33 9.54
CA PHE A 99 4.13 23.27 10.94
C PHE A 99 5.64 23.36 11.10
N ILE A 100 6.43 22.80 10.18
CA ILE A 100 7.89 23.01 10.14
C ILE A 100 8.20 24.50 9.91
N ALA A 101 7.49 25.17 8.99
CA ALA A 101 7.70 26.60 8.75
C ALA A 101 7.35 27.47 9.98
N ILE A 102 6.37 27.07 10.78
CA ILE A 102 6.07 27.71 12.07
C ILE A 102 7.21 27.48 13.06
N ASP A 103 7.68 26.23 13.21
CA ASP A 103 8.79 25.86 14.11
C ASP A 103 10.09 26.61 13.76
N GLU A 104 10.35 26.81 12.47
CA GLU A 104 11.49 27.59 11.96
C GLU A 104 11.28 29.12 12.02
N GLY A 105 10.13 29.60 12.50
CA GLY A 105 9.82 31.04 12.61
C GLY A 105 9.56 31.74 11.28
N LYS A 106 9.28 31.01 10.20
CA LYS A 106 8.92 31.55 8.87
C LYS A 106 7.46 31.97 8.77
N ILE A 107 6.60 31.32 9.57
CA ILE A 107 5.19 31.68 9.78
C ILE A 107 5.05 31.92 11.29
N GLU A 108 4.47 33.05 11.70
CA GLU A 108 4.39 33.41 13.12
C GLU A 108 3.54 32.41 13.91
N GLY A 109 2.47 31.90 13.33
CA GLY A 109 1.64 30.86 13.94
C GLY A 109 0.43 30.48 13.09
N LEU A 110 -0.46 29.68 13.66
CA LEU A 110 -1.69 29.26 12.98
C LEU A 110 -2.69 30.41 12.78
N ASP A 111 -2.58 31.46 13.60
CA ASP A 111 -3.44 32.64 13.54
C ASP A 111 -2.87 33.74 12.62
N THR A 112 -1.72 33.51 11.96
CA THR A 112 -1.18 34.46 10.99
C THR A 112 -2.21 34.70 9.87
N SER A 113 -2.47 35.98 9.58
CA SER A 113 -3.43 36.34 8.56
C SER A 113 -2.97 35.83 7.20
N ILE A 114 -3.86 35.19 6.45
CA ILE A 114 -3.54 34.73 5.10
C ILE A 114 -3.19 35.91 4.18
N PHE A 115 -3.74 37.09 4.45
CA PHE A 115 -3.47 38.32 3.70
C PHE A 115 -2.03 38.84 3.89
N ASP A 116 -1.32 38.41 4.94
CA ASP A 116 0.09 38.75 5.11
C ASP A 116 0.97 38.07 4.05
N PHE A 117 0.50 36.93 3.51
CA PHE A 117 1.16 36.18 2.44
C PHE A 117 0.63 36.48 1.04
N PHE A 118 -0.61 36.97 0.95
CA PHE A 118 -1.31 37.29 -0.30
C PHE A 118 -1.91 38.70 -0.24
N PRO A 119 -1.06 39.76 -0.18
CA PRO A 119 -1.50 41.13 0.06
C PRO A 119 -2.33 41.76 -1.09
N GLU A 120 -2.45 41.07 -2.21
CA GLU A 120 -3.26 41.48 -3.36
C GLU A 120 -4.77 41.22 -3.20
N TYR A 121 -5.20 40.51 -2.14
CA TYR A 121 -6.60 40.18 -1.83
C TYR A 121 -7.11 40.91 -0.58
#